data_AF-A0A0L6I051-F1
#
_entry.id   AF-A0A0L6I051-F1
#
_cell.length_a   1.000
_cell.length_b   1.000
_cell.length_c   1.000
_cell.angle_alpha   90.00
_cell.angle_beta   90.00
_cell.angle_gamma   90.00
#
_symmetry.space_group_name_H-M   'P 1'
#
loop_
_entity.id
_entity.type
_entity.pdbx_description
1 polymer ?
#
loop_
_entity_poly.entity_id
_entity_poly.type
_entity_poly.pdbx_seq_one_letter_code
_entity_poly.pdbx_strand_id
1 'polypeptide(L)'
;MNKTLIFIIIAVIATLGTIGVFVLQLTRPDATATLVNFLFQLLALLGGFGGLAYMQGQQNKEIETIKTNTNGTLSRKDDEIAELRSQLAKHAPQALVESAETGPIDVSDRLRKDLS
;
A
#
# COMPACT_ATOMS: atom_id res chain seq x y z
N MET A 1 2.36 -4.18 17.13
CA MET A 1 1.65 -5.24 17.86
C MET A 1 1.95 -6.58 17.19
N ASN A 2 2.44 -7.58 17.92
CA ASN A 2 2.82 -8.87 17.34
C ASN A 2 1.57 -9.54 16.75
N LYS A 3 1.58 -9.88 15.45
CA LYS A 3 0.43 -10.47 14.75
C LYS A 3 -0.07 -11.73 15.47
N THR A 4 0.86 -12.50 16.02
CA THR A 4 0.59 -13.70 16.81
C THR A 4 -0.20 -13.38 18.07
N LEU A 5 0.04 -12.23 18.71
CA LEU A 5 -0.68 -11.81 19.92
C LEU A 5 -2.17 -11.59 19.64
N ILE A 6 -2.51 -10.98 18.50
CA ILE A 6 -3.90 -10.71 18.12
C ILE A 6 -4.65 -12.02 17.86
N PHE A 7 -4.03 -12.96 17.14
CA PHE A 7 -4.62 -14.28 16.91
C PHE A 7 -4.80 -15.06 18.21
N ILE A 8 -3.84 -15.00 19.13
CA ILE A 8 -3.96 -15.64 20.44
C ILE A 8 -5.13 -15.04 21.24
N ILE A 9 -5.25 -13.71 21.26
CA ILE A 9 -6.36 -13.03 21.96
C ILE A 9 -7.71 -13.45 21.38
N ILE A 10 -7.84 -13.46 20.05
CA ILE A 10 -9.07 -13.90 19.38
C ILE A 10 -9.39 -15.36 19.72
N ALA A 11 -8.38 -16.24 19.69
CA ALA A 11 -8.54 -17.64 20.01
C ALA A 11 -9.01 -17.85 21.47
N VAL A 12 -8.40 -17.16 22.43
CA VAL A 12 -8.79 -17.23 23.85
C VAL A 12 -10.23 -16.74 24.05
N ILE A 13 -10.60 -15.61 23.45
CA ILE A 13 -11.95 -15.07 23.54
C ILE A 13 -12.96 -16.04 22.91
N ALA A 14 -12.65 -16.61 21.75
CA ALA A 14 -13.50 -17.60 21.10
C ALA A 14 -13.71 -18.82 22.00
N THR A 15 -12.63 -19.39 22.57
CA THR A 15 -12.73 -20.55 23.45
C THR A 15 -13.55 -20.26 24.71
N LEU A 16 -13.29 -19.14 25.40
CA LEU A 16 -14.03 -18.74 26.59
C LEU A 16 -15.51 -18.46 26.26
N GLY A 17 -15.78 -17.82 25.12
CA GLY A 17 -17.12 -17.59 24.63
C GLY A 17 -17.88 -18.88 24.35
N THR A 18 -17.26 -19.85 23.69
CA THR A 18 -17.87 -21.16 23.41
C THR A 18 -18.18 -21.93 24.70
N ILE A 19 -17.29 -21.88 25.70
CA ILE A 19 -17.56 -22.49 27.02
C ILE A 19 -18.75 -21.78 27.69
N GLY A 20 -18.79 -20.45 27.66
CA GLY A 20 -19.91 -19.66 28.21
C GLY A 20 -21.24 -20.00 27.54
N VAL A 21 -21.24 -20.19 26.21
CA VAL A 21 -22.42 -20.65 25.45
C VAL A 21 -22.86 -22.04 25.90
N PHE A 22 -21.93 -22.96 26.09
CA PHE A 22 -22.25 -24.33 26.53
C PHE A 22 -22.85 -24.36 27.95
N VAL A 23 -22.31 -23.55 28.86
CA VAL A 23 -22.83 -23.41 30.23
C VAL A 23 -24.20 -22.73 30.25
N LEU A 24 -24.41 -21.69 29.46
CA LEU A 24 -25.72 -21.04 29.34
C LEU A 24 -26.75 -21.99 28.72
N GLN A 25 -26.38 -22.79 27.75
CA GLN A 25 -27.31 -23.76 27.15
C GLN A 25 -27.87 -24.75 28.18
N LEU A 26 -27.09 -25.09 29.21
CA LEU A 26 -27.52 -25.98 30.29
C LEU A 26 -28.27 -25.27 31.41
N THR A 27 -27.95 -23.99 31.69
CA THR A 27 -28.46 -23.27 32.87
C THR A 27 -29.57 -22.25 32.55
N ARG A 28 -29.50 -21.61 31.38
CA ARG A 28 -30.42 -20.59 30.86
C ARG A 28 -30.44 -20.59 29.33
N PRO A 29 -31.11 -21.58 28.71
CA PRO A 29 -31.14 -21.75 27.25
C PRO A 29 -31.78 -20.57 26.50
N ASP A 30 -32.63 -19.81 27.19
CA ASP A 30 -33.24 -18.56 26.72
C ASP A 30 -32.21 -17.45 26.45
N ALA A 31 -31.14 -17.41 27.24
CA ALA A 31 -30.09 -16.41 27.12
C ALA A 31 -28.97 -16.81 26.12
N THR A 32 -28.93 -18.07 25.68
CA THR A 32 -27.86 -18.56 24.79
C THR A 32 -27.83 -17.82 23.46
N ALA A 33 -28.99 -17.56 22.85
CA ALA A 33 -29.07 -16.88 21.55
C ALA A 33 -28.43 -15.49 21.59
N THR A 34 -28.66 -14.75 22.68
CA THR A 34 -28.07 -13.42 22.89
C THR A 34 -26.55 -13.50 23.03
N LEU A 35 -26.03 -14.45 23.82
CA LEU A 35 -24.58 -14.61 23.97
C LEU A 35 -23.91 -15.02 22.66
N VAL A 36 -24.51 -15.97 21.92
CA VAL A 36 -23.98 -16.41 20.61
C VAL A 36 -23.90 -15.24 19.64
N ASN A 37 -24.95 -14.42 19.55
CA ASN A 37 -24.95 -13.24 18.69
C ASN A 37 -23.86 -12.24 19.06
N PHE A 38 -23.69 -11.93 20.36
CA PHE A 38 -22.62 -11.03 20.80
C PHE A 38 -21.23 -11.59 20.54
N LEU A 39 -21.03 -12.89 20.78
CA LEU A 39 -19.76 -13.56 20.52
C LEU A 39 -19.41 -13.49 19.04
N PHE A 40 -20.38 -13.74 18.16
CA PHE A 40 -20.17 -13.69 16.72
C PHE A 40 -19.87 -12.27 16.23
N GLN A 41 -20.61 -11.26 16.72
CA GLN A 41 -20.35 -9.85 16.40
C GLN A 41 -18.94 -9.43 16.82
N LEU A 42 -18.52 -9.80 18.03
CA LEU A 42 -17.20 -9.48 18.55
C LEU A 42 -16.09 -10.14 17.73
N LEU A 43 -16.22 -11.43 17.41
CA LEU A 43 -15.26 -12.17 16.60
C LEU A 43 -15.21 -11.65 15.16
N ALA A 44 -16.34 -11.28 14.58
CA ALA A 44 -16.40 -10.68 13.25
C ALA A 44 -15.69 -9.32 13.21
N LEU A 45 -15.87 -8.48 14.23
CA LEU A 45 -15.15 -7.22 14.37
C LEU A 45 -13.64 -7.44 14.49
N LEU A 46 -13.22 -8.29 15.42
CA LEU A 46 -11.81 -8.58 15.65
C LEU A 46 -11.14 -9.24 14.44
N GLY A 47 -11.84 -10.17 13.79
CA GLY A 47 -11.40 -10.84 12.58
C GLY A 47 -11.33 -9.88 11.39
N GLY A 48 -12.31 -9.01 11.22
CA GLY A 48 -12.33 -7.98 10.18
C GLY A 48 -11.18 -6.98 10.33
N PHE A 49 -10.98 -6.43 11.53
CA PHE A 49 -9.83 -5.56 11.82
C PHE A 49 -8.49 -6.30 11.66
N GLY A 50 -8.38 -7.53 12.13
CA GLY A 50 -7.19 -8.36 11.98
C GLY A 50 -6.84 -8.66 10.52
N GLY A 51 -7.85 -8.98 9.71
CA GLY A 51 -7.71 -9.24 8.27
C GLY A 51 -7.30 -8.00 7.49
N LEU A 52 -7.93 -6.85 7.75
CA LEU A 52 -7.57 -5.58 7.13
C LEU A 52 -6.15 -5.14 7.48
N ALA A 53 -5.76 -5.26 8.76
CA ALA A 53 -4.40 -4.97 9.21
C ALA A 53 -3.35 -5.91 8.56
N TYR A 54 -3.71 -7.17 8.30
CA TYR A 54 -2.83 -8.10 7.59
C TYR A 54 -2.60 -7.67 6.14
N MET A 55 -3.68 -7.33 5.41
CA MET A 55 -3.59 -6.86 4.02
C MET A 55 -2.78 -5.56 3.92
N GLN A 56 -3.05 -4.59 4.80
CA GLN A 56 -2.32 -3.33 4.82
C GLN A 56 -0.83 -3.52 5.13
N GLY A 57 -0.50 -4.48 6.01
CA GLY A 57 0.88 -4.83 6.31
C GLY A 57 1.64 -5.47 5.13
N GLN A 58 0.95 -6.21 4.25
CA GLN A 58 1.56 -6.74 3.02
C GLN A 58 1.83 -5.62 2.01
N GLN A 59 0.85 -4.74 1.80
CA GLN A 59 1.00 -3.58 0.91
C GLN A 59 2.18 -2.70 1.33
N ASN A 60 2.35 -2.44 2.62
CA ASN A 60 3.49 -1.65 3.11
C ASN A 60 4.85 -2.31 2.81
N LYS A 61 4.95 -3.64 2.89
CA LYS A 61 6.18 -4.37 2.54
C LYS A 61 6.48 -4.33 1.05
N GLU A 62 5.45 -4.44 0.21
CA GLU A 62 5.60 -4.29 -1.24
C GLU A 62 6.03 -2.87 -1.60
N ILE A 63 5.43 -1.85 -1.00
CA ILE A 63 5.83 -0.44 -1.19
C ILE A 63 7.27 -0.22 -0.75
N GLU A 64 7.68 -0.78 0.39
CA GLU A 64 9.06 -0.69 0.86
C GLU A 64 10.03 -1.35 -0.13
N THR A 65 9.70 -2.55 -0.62
CA THR A 65 10.49 -3.26 -1.64
C THR A 65 10.59 -2.48 -2.94
N ILE A 66 9.48 -1.88 -3.39
CA ILE A 66 9.45 -1.00 -4.57
C ILE A 66 10.34 0.22 -4.32
N LYS A 67 10.22 0.91 -3.18
CA LYS A 67 11.07 2.06 -2.86
C LYS A 67 12.56 1.71 -2.86
N THR A 68 12.93 0.57 -2.29
CA THR A 68 14.33 0.12 -2.27
C THR A 68 14.84 -0.19 -3.67
N ASN A 69 14.06 -0.91 -4.48
CA ASN A 69 14.43 -1.25 -5.86
C ASN A 69 14.44 -0.02 -6.79
N THR A 70 13.49 0.90 -6.63
CA THR A 70 13.41 2.14 -7.41
C THR A 70 14.55 3.08 -7.05
N ASN A 71 14.91 3.23 -5.77
CA ASN A 71 16.08 4.03 -5.37
C ASN A 71 17.40 3.44 -5.89
N GLY A 72 17.56 2.11 -5.89
CA GLY A 72 18.72 1.45 -6.50
C GLY A 72 18.79 1.67 -8.01
N THR A 73 17.64 1.68 -8.69
CA THR A 73 17.57 1.91 -10.14
C THR A 73 17.76 3.38 -10.50
N LEU A 74 17.31 4.32 -9.66
CA LEU A 74 17.51 5.76 -9.82
C LEU A 74 18.99 6.12 -9.70
N SER A 75 19.68 5.61 -8.67
CA SER A 75 21.13 5.81 -8.54
C SER A 75 21.87 5.30 -9.78
N ARG A 76 21.50 4.11 -10.28
CA ARG A 76 22.10 3.53 -11.48
C ARG A 76 21.83 4.38 -12.74
N LYS A 77 20.67 5.02 -12.82
CA LYS A 77 20.33 5.93 -13.92
C LYS A 77 21.06 7.27 -13.80
N ASP A 78 21.25 7.79 -12.60
CA ASP A 78 22.04 9.01 -12.38
C ASP A 78 23.51 8.79 -12.71
N ASP A 79 24.06 7.61 -12.38
CA ASP A 79 25.42 7.21 -12.77
C ASP A 79 25.55 7.08 -14.30
N GLU A 80 24.59 6.44 -14.98
CA GLU A 80 24.55 6.37 -16.45
C GLU A 80 24.42 7.76 -17.09
N ILE A 81 23.63 8.66 -16.52
CA ILE A 81 23.51 10.05 -17.01
C ILE A 81 24.82 10.80 -16.80
N ALA A 82 25.50 10.62 -15.68
CA ALA A 82 26.80 11.25 -15.41
C ALA A 82 27.89 10.73 -16.37
N GLU A 83 27.90 9.42 -16.64
CA GLU A 83 28.77 8.76 -17.62
C GLU A 83 28.51 9.31 -19.03
N LEU A 84 27.25 9.34 -19.47
CA LEU A 84 26.87 9.85 -20.80
C LEU A 84 27.16 11.34 -20.95
N ARG A 85 26.96 12.15 -19.90
CA ARG A 85 27.33 13.58 -19.89
C ARG A 85 28.84 13.78 -19.95
N SER A 86 29.62 12.94 -19.25
CA SER A 86 31.08 12.94 -19.31
C SER A 86 31.58 12.58 -20.72
N GLN A 87 30.96 11.60 -21.37
CA GLN A 87 31.29 11.21 -22.74
C GLN A 87 30.88 12.30 -23.75
N LEU A 88 29.69 12.91 -23.61
CA LEU A 88 29.28 14.05 -24.44
C LEU A 88 30.22 15.25 -24.28
N ALA A 89 30.63 15.59 -23.06
CA ALA A 89 31.55 16.69 -22.80
C ALA A 89 32.93 16.48 -23.45
N LYS A 90 33.37 15.22 -23.58
CA LYS A 90 34.63 14.85 -24.23
C LYS A 90 34.57 14.85 -25.76
N HIS A 91 33.43 14.48 -26.34
CA HIS A 91 33.29 14.27 -27.79
C HIS A 91 32.58 15.42 -28.53
N ALA A 92 31.73 16.21 -27.86
CA ALA A 92 30.98 17.30 -28.48
C ALA A 92 30.61 18.39 -27.45
N PRO A 93 31.54 19.27 -27.04
CA PRO A 93 31.29 20.33 -26.05
C PRO A 93 30.25 21.37 -26.50
N GLN A 94 29.92 21.43 -27.79
CA GLN A 94 28.96 22.37 -28.38
C GLN A 94 27.50 21.96 -28.13
N ALA A 95 27.20 20.67 -27.92
CA ALA A 95 25.85 20.17 -27.65
C ALA A 95 25.33 20.52 -26.23
N LEU A 96 26.22 20.90 -25.32
CA LEU A 96 25.86 21.35 -23.96
C LEU A 96 25.44 22.83 -23.91
N VAL A 97 25.64 23.58 -25.00
CA VAL A 97 25.37 25.03 -25.06
C VAL A 97 24.04 25.34 -25.73
N GLU A 98 23.44 24.38 -26.46
CA GLU A 98 22.18 24.58 -27.18
C GLU A 98 20.94 24.28 -26.31
N SER A 99 20.92 24.80 -25.08
CA SER A 99 19.68 25.09 -24.34
C SER A 99 19.24 26.55 -24.56
N ALA A 100 19.58 27.11 -25.73
CA ALA A 100 19.09 28.40 -26.15
C ALA A 100 17.60 28.26 -26.56
N GLU A 101 16.73 28.71 -25.66
CA GLU A 101 15.32 29.05 -25.88
C GLU A 101 14.40 27.93 -26.40
N THR A 102 13.95 27.06 -25.50
CA THR A 102 12.58 26.52 -25.63
C THR A 102 11.58 27.56 -25.14
N GLY A 103 11.38 28.61 -25.95
CA GLY A 103 10.21 29.48 -25.81
C GLY A 103 8.92 28.68 -26.01
N PRO A 104 7.79 29.11 -25.43
CA PRO A 104 6.51 28.44 -25.65
C PRO A 104 6.16 28.43 -27.14
N ILE A 105 5.89 27.24 -27.68
CA ILE A 105 5.43 27.09 -29.06
C ILE A 105 4.03 27.70 -29.14
N ASP A 106 3.91 28.85 -29.81
CA ASP A 106 2.61 29.47 -30.08
C ASP A 106 1.87 28.67 -31.15
N VAL A 107 0.86 27.91 -30.71
CA VAL A 107 0.03 27.03 -31.56
C VAL A 107 -1.27 27.70 -32.00
N SER A 108 -1.47 28.99 -31.69
CA SER A 108 -2.74 29.70 -31.89
C SER A 108 -3.19 29.77 -33.36
N ASP A 109 -2.25 29.89 -34.30
CA ASP A 109 -2.57 29.94 -35.73
C ASP A 109 -2.99 28.60 -36.34
N ARG A 110 -2.57 27.46 -35.75
CA ARG A 110 -2.93 26.13 -36.30
C ARG A 110 -4.33 25.69 -35.91
N LEU A 111 -4.84 26.11 -34.74
CA LEU A 111 -6.22 25.77 -34.33
C LEU A 111 -7.28 26.51 -35.15
N ARG A 112 -6.98 27.69 -35.69
CA ARG A 112 -7.98 28.54 -36.36
C ARG A 112 -8.37 28.04 -37.76
N LYS A 113 -7.50 27.25 -38.39
CA LYS A 113 -7.70 26.74 -39.77
C LYS A 113 -8.57 25.48 -39.83
N ASP A 114 -8.64 24.71 -38.74
CA ASP A 114 -9.47 23.49 -38.65
C ASP A 114 -10.93 23.77 -38.21
N LEU A 115 -11.27 25.04 -37.95
CA LEU A 115 -12.58 25.50 -37.50
C LEU A 115 -13.35 26.33 -38.55
N SER A 116 -12.86 26.39 -39.80
CA SER A 116 -13.54 27.07 -40.92
C SER A 116 -14.00 26.09 -42.01
#